data_AF-M5BK72-F1
#
_entry.id   AF-M5BK72-F1
#
_cell.length_a   1.000
_cell.length_b   1.000
_cell.length_c   1.000
_cell.angle_alpha   90.00
_cell.angle_beta   90.00
_cell.angle_gamma   90.00
#
_symmetry.space_group_name_H-M   'P 1'
#
loop_
_entity.id
_entity.type
_entity.pdbx_description
1 polymer ?
#
loop_
_entity_poly.entity_id
_entity_poly.type
_entity_poly.pdbx_seq_one_letter_code
_entity_poly.pdbx_strand_id
1 'polypeptide(L)'
;MTDDGKIPLVIVACGSYSPPTYLHLRMFEMAKDAIVEKAKYEIIGGYYSPVSDQYNKPGLAPAVHRVRMCELAVDQTSNWLMVDPWEASQPEYQRTAVVLEHFDQELNQGPNGGVRMKDGSRRKIKVVLLAGGDLIESFGAPGVWAPQDLHVILGQFGCLIIERTGSDVWAFLLSHDILYHHR
;
A
#
# COMPACT_ATOMS: atom_id res chain seq x y z
N MET A 1 -3.45 16.90 11.30
CA MET A 1 -2.96 15.94 12.31
C MET A 1 -3.39 16.41 13.68
N THR A 2 -3.64 15.44 14.56
CA THR A 2 -3.99 15.66 15.96
C THR A 2 -2.75 15.84 16.81
N ASP A 3 -1.68 15.09 16.50
CA ASP A 3 -0.41 15.08 17.22
C ASP A 3 0.77 15.45 16.31
N ASP A 4 1.36 16.62 16.57
CA ASP A 4 2.47 17.16 15.79
C ASP A 4 3.80 16.43 16.05
N GLY A 5 3.86 15.51 17.02
CA GLY A 5 5.00 14.62 17.28
C GLY A 5 5.06 13.39 16.37
N LYS A 6 3.94 13.04 15.72
CA LYS A 6 3.83 11.81 14.91
C LYS A 6 4.18 12.01 13.45
N ILE A 7 4.56 10.93 12.78
CA ILE A 7 4.80 10.94 11.33
C ILE A 7 3.47 10.66 10.61
N PRO A 8 2.98 11.56 9.72
CA PRO A 8 1.78 11.30 8.93
C PRO A 8 2.02 10.12 8.00
N LEU A 9 1.06 9.21 7.94
CA LEU A 9 1.17 7.94 7.24
C LEU A 9 -0.03 7.69 6.32
N VAL A 10 0.25 7.34 5.07
CA VAL A 10 -0.72 6.78 4.13
C VAL A 10 -0.37 5.32 3.86
N ILE A 11 -1.38 4.46 3.90
CA ILE A 11 -1.26 3.03 3.64
C ILE A 11 -1.88 2.73 2.28
N VAL A 12 -1.14 2.07 1.40
CA VAL A 12 -1.61 1.73 0.05
C VAL A 12 -1.63 0.22 -0.11
N ALA A 13 -2.76 -0.35 -0.51
CA ALA A 13 -2.87 -1.77 -0.84
C ALA A 13 -3.13 -1.92 -2.34
N CYS A 14 -2.12 -2.37 -3.08
CA CYS A 14 -2.26 -2.71 -4.50
C CYS A 14 -2.82 -4.13 -4.64
N GLY A 15 -3.73 -4.37 -5.59
CA GLY A 15 -4.27 -5.72 -5.75
C GLY A 15 -5.33 -5.88 -6.84
N SER A 16 -5.68 -7.13 -7.12
CA SER A 16 -6.70 -7.42 -8.13
C SER A 16 -8.10 -6.99 -7.69
N TYR A 17 -8.51 -7.30 -6.46
CA TYR A 17 -9.88 -7.05 -5.95
C TYR A 17 -10.98 -7.53 -6.91
N SER A 18 -10.92 -8.82 -7.27
CA SER A 18 -11.79 -9.44 -8.27
C SER A 18 -12.61 -10.61 -7.71
N PRO A 19 -13.57 -10.38 -6.79
CA PRO A 19 -13.98 -9.10 -6.19
C PRO A 19 -13.21 -8.75 -4.89
N PRO A 20 -13.34 -7.53 -4.32
CA PRO A 20 -12.92 -7.27 -2.95
C PRO A 20 -13.74 -8.13 -1.97
N THR A 21 -13.16 -8.40 -0.80
CA THR A 21 -13.76 -9.25 0.25
C THR A 21 -13.51 -8.65 1.63
N TYR A 22 -14.22 -9.14 2.65
CA TYR A 22 -14.01 -8.70 4.04
C TYR A 22 -12.59 -8.92 4.55
N LEU A 23 -11.84 -9.88 4.01
CA LEU A 23 -10.45 -10.08 4.39
C LEU A 23 -9.59 -8.88 3.99
N HIS A 24 -9.83 -8.30 2.81
CA HIS A 24 -9.10 -7.12 2.36
C HIS A 24 -9.37 -5.92 3.29
N LEU A 25 -10.64 -5.71 3.69
CA LEU A 25 -11.01 -4.68 4.67
C LEU A 25 -10.35 -4.94 6.03
N ARG A 26 -10.34 -6.21 6.47
CA ARG A 26 -9.74 -6.60 7.74
C ARG A 26 -8.23 -6.36 7.78
N MET A 27 -7.52 -6.53 6.65
CA MET A 27 -6.08 -6.26 6.57
C MET A 27 -5.75 -4.81 6.93
N PHE A 28 -6.55 -3.84 6.49
CA PHE A 28 -6.36 -2.44 6.84
C PHE A 28 -6.54 -2.17 8.33
N GLU A 29 -7.58 -2.74 8.95
CA GLU A 29 -7.80 -2.58 10.39
C GLU A 29 -6.69 -3.25 11.22
N MET A 30 -6.22 -4.43 10.81
CA MET A 30 -5.07 -5.07 11.47
C MET A 30 -3.79 -4.24 11.36
N ALA A 31 -3.52 -3.67 10.19
CA ALA A 31 -2.38 -2.78 9.99
C ALA A 31 -2.51 -1.51 10.85
N LYS A 32 -3.71 -0.94 10.92
CA LYS A 32 -4.01 0.23 11.74
C LYS A 32 -3.77 -0.03 13.23
N ASP A 33 -4.26 -1.14 13.76
CA ASP A 33 -4.05 -1.51 15.17
C ASP A 33 -2.54 -1.58 15.49
N ALA A 34 -1.76 -2.25 14.64
CA ALA A 34 -0.30 -2.38 14.81
C ALA A 34 0.44 -1.03 14.71
N ILE A 35 -0.02 -0.12 13.85
CA ILE A 35 0.57 1.22 13.71
C ILE A 35 0.26 2.08 14.92
N VAL A 36 -0.98 2.03 15.42
CA VAL A 36 -1.43 2.79 16.59
C VAL A 36 -0.65 2.35 17.84
N GLU A 37 -0.45 1.05 18.02
CA GLU A 37 0.33 0.49 19.13
C GLU A 37 1.79 1.02 19.16
N LYS A 38 2.42 1.18 17.99
CA LYS A 38 3.78 1.73 17.89
C LYS A 38 3.89 3.21 18.27
N ALA A 39 2.77 3.94 18.38
CA ALA A 39 2.67 5.36 18.77
C ALA A 39 3.54 6.37 17.98
N LYS A 40 4.22 5.94 16.91
CA LYS A 40 5.14 6.75 16.10
C LYS A 40 4.46 7.45 14.92
N TYR A 41 3.38 6.87 14.41
CA TYR A 41 2.73 7.31 13.19
C TYR A 41 1.28 7.75 13.46
N GLU A 42 0.80 8.70 12.67
CA GLU A 42 -0.62 9.07 12.61
C GLU A 42 -1.12 8.73 11.21
N ILE A 43 -2.07 7.81 11.11
CA ILE A 43 -2.68 7.43 9.84
C ILE A 43 -3.59 8.57 9.38
N ILE A 44 -3.35 9.07 8.19
CA ILE A 44 -4.16 10.13 7.58
C ILE A 44 -5.06 9.60 6.46
N GLY A 45 -4.81 8.38 5.98
CA GLY A 45 -5.62 7.72 4.96
C GLY A 45 -5.11 6.33 4.60
N GLY A 46 -6.01 5.49 4.11
CA GLY A 46 -5.69 4.21 3.48
C GLY A 46 -6.30 4.15 2.08
N TYR A 47 -5.60 3.57 1.12
CA TYR A 47 -6.04 3.51 -0.26
C TYR A 47 -6.00 2.08 -0.80
N TYR A 48 -7.12 1.66 -1.38
CA TYR A 48 -7.13 0.57 -2.34
C TYR A 48 -6.66 1.11 -3.68
N SER A 49 -5.68 0.45 -4.30
CA SER A 49 -5.29 0.68 -5.69
C SER A 49 -5.58 -0.59 -6.51
N PRO A 50 -6.71 -0.64 -7.23
CA PRO A 50 -7.03 -1.78 -8.07
C PRO A 50 -6.13 -1.83 -9.31
N VAL A 51 -5.59 -3.02 -9.58
CA VAL A 51 -4.70 -3.25 -10.72
C VAL A 51 -5.39 -2.95 -12.06
N SER A 52 -4.63 -2.54 -13.07
CA SER A 52 -5.10 -2.42 -14.47
C SER A 52 -5.53 -3.76 -15.06
N ASP A 53 -6.48 -3.73 -16.01
CA ASP A 53 -6.88 -4.91 -16.79
C ASP A 53 -5.72 -5.46 -17.64
N GLN A 54 -4.70 -4.64 -17.91
CA GLN A 54 -3.48 -5.05 -18.59
C GLN A 54 -2.58 -5.98 -17.77
N TYR A 55 -2.93 -6.24 -16.51
CA TYR A 55 -2.28 -7.29 -15.72
C TYR A 55 -2.51 -8.69 -16.32
N ASN A 56 -3.54 -8.86 -17.17
CA ASN A 56 -3.81 -10.09 -17.91
C ASN A 56 -3.91 -11.37 -17.05
N LYS A 57 -4.29 -11.22 -15.77
CA LYS A 57 -4.54 -12.36 -14.88
C LYS A 57 -5.78 -13.13 -15.33
N PRO A 58 -5.71 -14.47 -15.46
CA PRO A 58 -6.87 -15.28 -15.79
C PRO A 58 -8.04 -15.04 -14.82
N GLY A 59 -9.23 -14.77 -15.35
CA GLY A 59 -10.44 -14.53 -14.57
C GLY A 59 -10.51 -13.15 -13.91
N LEU A 60 -9.64 -12.20 -14.26
CA LEU A 60 -9.72 -10.82 -13.78
C LEU A 60 -10.98 -10.15 -14.35
N ALA A 61 -11.88 -9.70 -13.47
CA ALA A 61 -13.04 -8.92 -13.87
C ALA A 61 -12.60 -7.53 -14.38
N PRO A 62 -13.39 -6.85 -15.24
CA PRO A 62 -13.05 -5.51 -15.72
C PRO A 62 -12.80 -4.50 -14.60
N ALA A 63 -11.78 -3.66 -14.78
CA ALA A 63 -11.30 -2.71 -13.78
C ALA A 63 -12.41 -1.78 -13.27
N VAL A 64 -13.29 -1.33 -14.18
CA VAL A 64 -14.44 -0.48 -13.84
C VAL A 64 -15.34 -1.12 -12.77
N HIS A 65 -15.55 -2.43 -12.82
CA HIS A 65 -16.37 -3.14 -11.83
C HIS A 65 -15.61 -3.31 -10.52
N ARG A 66 -14.31 -3.60 -10.58
CA ARG A 66 -13.47 -3.81 -9.39
C ARG A 66 -13.30 -2.52 -8.60
N VAL A 67 -12.97 -1.41 -9.28
CA VAL A 67 -12.93 -0.06 -8.69
C VAL A 67 -14.28 0.24 -8.02
N ARG A 68 -15.40 0.06 -8.74
CA ARG A 68 -16.71 0.36 -8.18
C ARG A 68 -17.07 -0.51 -6.98
N MET A 69 -16.72 -1.79 -6.99
CA MET A 69 -16.91 -2.66 -5.83
C MET A 69 -16.05 -2.23 -4.63
N CYS A 70 -14.81 -1.80 -4.86
CA CYS A 70 -13.96 -1.27 -3.80
C CYS A 70 -14.54 0.02 -3.20
N GLU A 71 -15.04 0.94 -4.03
CA GLU A 71 -15.68 2.19 -3.57
C GLU A 71 -16.88 1.88 -2.68
N LEU A 72 -17.78 1.02 -3.14
CA LEU A 72 -18.95 0.60 -2.37
C LEU A 72 -18.56 -0.09 -1.04
N ALA A 73 -17.47 -0.87 -1.04
CA ALA A 73 -16.98 -1.52 0.16
C ALA A 73 -16.46 -0.51 1.19
N VAL A 74 -15.68 0.50 0.77
CA VAL A 74 -15.12 1.49 1.71
C VAL A 74 -16.14 2.53 2.16
N ASP A 75 -17.00 3.02 1.26
CA ASP A 75 -18.00 4.05 1.55
C ASP A 75 -19.01 3.59 2.62
N GLN A 76 -19.31 2.29 2.66
CA GLN A 76 -20.28 1.72 3.61
C GLN A 76 -19.66 1.34 4.96
N THR A 77 -18.34 1.14 5.02
CA THR A 77 -17.72 0.45 6.17
C THR A 77 -16.55 1.20 6.83
N SER A 78 -16.05 2.27 6.22
CA SER A 78 -14.88 3.00 6.72
C SER A 78 -15.03 4.51 6.58
N ASN A 79 -14.36 5.23 7.46
CA ASN A 79 -14.22 6.69 7.45
C ASN A 79 -12.80 7.17 7.11
N TRP A 80 -11.89 6.25 6.79
CA TRP A 80 -10.47 6.54 6.56
C TRP A 80 -9.88 5.80 5.36
N LEU A 81 -10.66 4.92 4.73
CA LEU A 81 -10.28 4.17 3.53
C LEU A 81 -10.92 4.80 2.30
N MET A 82 -10.15 4.89 1.23
CA MET A 82 -10.57 5.40 -0.07
C MET A 82 -10.09 4.44 -1.18
N VAL A 83 -10.55 4.70 -2.40
CA VAL A 83 -10.05 4.02 -3.60
C VAL A 83 -9.36 5.04 -4.48
N ASP A 84 -8.17 4.68 -4.94
CA ASP A 84 -7.49 5.41 -6.00
C ASP A 84 -7.57 4.59 -7.31
N PRO A 85 -8.24 5.12 -8.35
CA PRO A 85 -8.40 4.41 -9.62
C PRO A 85 -7.24 4.66 -10.59
N TRP A 86 -6.18 5.38 -10.21
CA TRP A 86 -5.14 5.80 -11.14
C TRP A 86 -4.48 4.61 -11.82
N GLU A 87 -4.07 3.59 -11.06
CA GLU A 87 -3.46 2.36 -11.58
C GLU A 87 -4.38 1.66 -12.59
N ALA A 88 -5.66 1.49 -12.22
CA ALA A 88 -6.69 0.89 -13.05
C ALA A 88 -6.94 1.65 -14.36
N SER A 89 -6.74 2.98 -14.35
CA SER A 89 -6.97 3.84 -15.51
C SER A 89 -5.80 3.89 -16.50
N GLN A 90 -4.63 3.33 -16.14
CA GLN A 90 -3.47 3.37 -17.01
C GLN A 90 -3.63 2.48 -18.25
N PRO A 91 -3.16 2.94 -19.43
CA PRO A 91 -3.25 2.18 -20.67
C PRO A 91 -2.35 0.94 -20.68
N GLU A 92 -1.34 0.90 -19.81
CA GLU A 92 -0.38 -0.19 -19.63
C GLU A 92 -0.31 -0.62 -18.17
N TYR A 93 0.09 -1.87 -17.92
CA TYR A 93 0.32 -2.39 -16.57
C TYR A 93 1.40 -1.57 -15.85
N GLN A 94 1.13 -1.21 -14.59
CA GLN A 94 2.07 -0.48 -13.75
C GLN A 94 2.67 -1.39 -12.69
N ARG A 95 3.97 -1.24 -12.47
CA ARG A 95 4.70 -1.92 -11.39
C ARG A 95 4.34 -1.25 -10.07
N THR A 96 4.25 -2.02 -8.98
CA THR A 96 3.87 -1.48 -7.66
C THR A 96 4.77 -0.33 -7.19
N ALA A 97 6.06 -0.35 -7.52
CA ALA A 97 6.97 0.76 -7.22
C ALA A 97 6.48 2.09 -7.84
N VAL A 98 6.03 2.05 -9.10
CA VAL A 98 5.50 3.23 -9.83
C VAL A 98 4.20 3.71 -9.19
N VAL A 99 3.33 2.79 -8.75
CA VAL A 99 2.10 3.14 -8.04
C VAL A 99 2.41 3.87 -6.73
N LEU A 100 3.38 3.38 -5.94
CA LEU A 100 3.79 4.04 -4.69
C LEU A 100 4.44 5.42 -4.95
N GLU A 101 5.25 5.54 -6.00
CA GLU A 101 5.81 6.82 -6.45
C GLU A 101 4.72 7.80 -6.85
N HIS A 102 3.68 7.35 -7.56
CA HIS A 102 2.51 8.18 -7.88
C HIS A 102 1.85 8.73 -6.62
N PHE A 103 1.58 7.89 -5.61
CA PHE A 103 1.06 8.37 -4.33
C PHE A 103 1.99 9.37 -3.64
N ASP A 104 3.31 9.14 -3.62
CA ASP A 104 4.25 10.11 -3.03
C ASP A 104 4.24 11.44 -3.78
N GLN A 105 4.14 11.40 -5.11
CA GLN A 105 4.03 12.59 -5.95
C GLN A 105 2.77 13.39 -5.61
N GLU A 106 1.59 12.76 -5.67
CA GLU A 106 0.31 13.42 -5.42
C GLU A 106 0.19 13.95 -3.98
N LEU A 107 0.74 13.23 -2.99
CA LEU A 107 0.60 13.59 -1.59
C LEU A 107 1.64 14.61 -1.12
N ASN A 108 2.86 14.59 -1.69
CA ASN A 108 3.99 15.35 -1.16
C ASN A 108 4.58 16.40 -2.09
N GLN A 109 4.25 16.40 -3.38
CA GLN A 109 4.78 17.41 -4.30
C GLN A 109 3.89 18.66 -4.41
N GLY A 110 4.49 19.73 -4.93
CA GLY A 110 3.84 21.02 -5.10
C GLY A 110 3.79 21.88 -3.83
N PRO A 111 3.26 23.11 -3.94
CA PRO A 111 3.23 24.08 -2.83
C PRO A 111 2.37 23.62 -1.64
N ASN A 112 1.48 22.65 -1.88
CA ASN A 112 0.57 22.11 -0.89
C ASN A 112 0.85 20.66 -0.48
N GLY A 113 2.02 20.13 -0.83
CA GLY A 113 2.43 18.78 -0.45
C GLY A 113 2.62 18.60 1.06
N GLY A 114 2.36 17.39 1.54
CA GLY A 114 2.47 17.03 2.95
C GLY A 114 1.34 17.60 3.82
N VAL A 115 1.43 17.34 5.13
CA VAL A 115 0.46 17.85 6.11
C VAL A 115 0.98 19.13 6.73
N ARG A 116 0.12 20.16 6.77
CA ARG A 116 0.40 21.40 7.50
C ARG A 116 0.29 21.16 9.01
N MET A 117 1.36 21.50 9.72
CA MET A 117 1.48 21.39 11.18
C MET A 117 0.96 22.68 11.85
N LYS A 118 0.77 22.65 13.18
CA LYS A 118 0.25 23.81 13.93
C LYS A 118 1.22 25.00 13.94
N ASP A 119 2.52 24.72 13.85
CA ASP A 119 3.58 25.75 13.74
C ASP A 119 3.69 26.38 12.33
N GLY A 120 2.85 25.94 11.38
CA GLY A 120 2.85 26.42 10.01
C GLY A 120 3.82 25.70 9.07
N SER A 121 4.70 24.85 9.59
CA SER A 121 5.54 23.97 8.78
C SER A 121 4.72 22.88 8.07
N ARG A 122 5.31 22.22 7.07
CA ARG A 122 4.72 21.07 6.38
C ARG A 122 5.57 19.84 6.60
N ARG A 123 4.92 18.72 6.94
CA ARG A 123 5.58 17.44 7.14
C ARG A 123 5.24 16.49 6.00
N LYS A 124 6.27 15.85 5.44
CA LYS A 124 6.12 14.83 4.40
C LYS A 124 5.29 13.65 4.93
N ILE A 125 4.30 13.24 4.15
CA ILE A 125 3.48 12.05 4.36
C ILE A 125 4.31 10.84 3.97
N LYS A 126 4.48 9.87 4.88
CA LYS A 126 5.10 8.60 4.54
C LYS A 126 4.06 7.72 3.86
N VAL A 127 4.40 7.18 2.70
CA VAL A 127 3.59 6.17 1.99
C VAL A 127 4.18 4.79 2.29
N VAL A 128 3.32 3.80 2.57
CA VAL A 128 3.74 2.41 2.80
C VAL A 128 2.85 1.44 2.04
N LEU A 129 3.43 0.35 1.57
CA LEU A 129 2.69 -0.73 0.94
C LEU A 129 2.09 -1.65 2.01
N LEU A 130 0.79 -1.93 1.96
CA LEU A 130 0.13 -2.98 2.74
C LEU A 130 -0.09 -4.20 1.86
N ALA A 131 0.34 -5.36 2.35
CA ALA A 131 0.16 -6.62 1.64
C ALA A 131 0.02 -7.83 2.58
N GLY A 132 -0.44 -8.95 2.01
CA GLY A 132 -0.42 -10.24 2.67
C GLY A 132 0.96 -10.91 2.58
N GLY A 133 1.20 -11.92 3.41
CA GLY A 133 2.44 -12.70 3.42
C GLY A 133 2.82 -13.32 2.06
N ASP A 134 1.83 -13.64 1.22
CA ASP A 134 2.01 -14.15 -0.14
C ASP A 134 2.70 -13.15 -1.07
N LEU A 135 2.53 -11.84 -0.86
CA LEU A 135 3.26 -10.84 -1.64
C LEU A 135 4.76 -10.88 -1.28
N ILE A 136 5.09 -11.00 0.01
CA ILE A 136 6.48 -11.09 0.44
C ILE A 136 7.15 -12.33 -0.16
N GLU A 137 6.49 -13.49 -0.13
CA GLU A 137 7.04 -14.73 -0.72
C GLU A 137 7.31 -14.56 -2.22
N SER A 138 6.45 -13.79 -2.91
CA SER A 138 6.64 -13.49 -4.32
C SER A 138 7.89 -12.65 -4.61
N PHE A 139 8.42 -11.89 -3.66
CA PHE A 139 9.65 -11.10 -3.84
C PHE A 139 10.87 -11.99 -4.11
N GLY A 140 10.83 -13.25 -3.67
CA GLY A 140 11.91 -14.22 -3.87
C GLY A 140 11.73 -15.07 -5.13
N ALA A 141 10.58 -14.97 -5.80
CA ALA A 141 10.32 -15.71 -7.02
C ALA A 141 11.10 -15.11 -8.20
N PRO A 142 11.99 -15.89 -8.86
CA PRO A 142 12.81 -15.38 -9.96
C PRO A 142 11.95 -14.83 -11.11
N GLY A 143 12.28 -13.62 -11.58
CA GLY A 143 11.62 -12.99 -12.73
C GLY A 143 10.26 -12.36 -12.45
N VAL A 144 9.78 -12.37 -11.20
CA VAL A 144 8.52 -11.71 -10.82
C VAL A 144 8.73 -10.23 -10.51
N TRP A 145 9.84 -9.88 -9.85
CA TRP A 145 10.15 -8.50 -9.44
C TRP A 145 11.50 -8.05 -10.00
N ALA A 146 11.55 -6.81 -10.49
CA ALA A 146 12.82 -6.17 -10.80
C ALA A 146 13.54 -5.82 -9.48
N PRO A 147 14.85 -6.10 -9.32
CA PRO A 147 15.58 -5.79 -8.10
C PRO A 147 15.52 -4.30 -7.70
N GLN A 148 15.51 -3.41 -8.69
CA GLN A 148 15.37 -1.96 -8.49
C GLN A 148 14.03 -1.62 -7.83
N ASP A 149 12.96 -2.31 -8.21
CA ASP A 149 11.62 -2.08 -7.65
C ASP A 149 11.55 -2.52 -6.20
N LEU A 150 12.16 -3.65 -5.87
CA LEU A 150 12.26 -4.11 -4.49
C LEU A 150 13.03 -3.10 -3.64
N HIS A 151 14.10 -2.51 -4.17
CA HIS A 151 14.84 -1.46 -3.45
C HIS A 151 14.00 -0.19 -3.25
N VAL A 152 13.20 0.21 -4.23
CA VAL A 152 12.27 1.34 -4.09
C VAL A 152 11.19 1.03 -3.06
N ILE A 153 10.51 -0.10 -3.20
CA ILE A 153 9.41 -0.52 -2.32
C ILE A 153 9.90 -0.68 -0.87
N LEU A 154 10.99 -1.41 -0.64
CA LEU A 154 11.47 -1.73 0.71
C LEU A 154 12.30 -0.58 1.31
N GLY A 155 13.15 0.05 0.51
CA GLY A 155 14.08 1.07 0.98
C GLY A 155 13.46 2.45 1.14
N GLN A 156 12.60 2.87 0.21
CA GLN A 156 12.03 4.23 0.23
C GLN A 156 10.67 4.29 0.94
N PHE A 157 9.77 3.37 0.62
CA PHE A 157 8.40 3.36 1.16
C PHE A 157 8.29 2.52 2.43
N GLY A 158 8.74 1.28 2.35
CA GLY A 158 8.55 0.23 3.34
C GLY A 158 7.24 -0.54 3.11
N CYS A 159 7.09 -1.65 3.83
CA CYS A 159 5.92 -2.52 3.76
C CYS A 159 5.34 -2.84 5.14
N LEU A 160 4.02 -3.02 5.18
CA LEU A 160 3.26 -3.61 6.26
C LEU A 160 2.71 -4.94 5.77
N ILE A 161 3.13 -6.02 6.42
CA ILE A 161 2.83 -7.37 5.96
C ILE A 161 1.98 -8.07 7.00
N ILE A 162 0.81 -8.51 6.57
CA ILE A 162 -0.10 -9.31 7.39
C ILE A 162 0.18 -10.78 7.09
N GLU A 163 0.82 -11.45 8.04
CA GLU A 163 1.14 -12.88 7.98
C GLU A 163 -0.15 -13.71 8.03
N ARG A 164 -0.21 -14.76 7.21
CA ARG A 164 -1.29 -15.76 7.25
C ARG A 164 -0.71 -17.09 7.71
N THR A 165 -1.54 -17.94 8.31
CA THR A 165 -1.17 -19.33 8.64
C THR A 165 -0.62 -20.04 7.39
N GLY A 166 0.67 -20.41 7.43
CA GLY A 166 1.37 -21.12 6.36
C GLY A 166 2.43 -20.31 5.62
N SER A 167 2.48 -18.99 5.78
CA SER A 167 3.57 -18.14 5.27
C SER A 167 4.56 -17.84 6.38
N ASP A 168 5.83 -18.25 6.26
CA ASP A 168 6.89 -17.91 7.21
C ASP A 168 7.66 -16.68 6.71
N VAL A 169 7.10 -15.51 7.03
CA VAL A 169 7.67 -14.21 6.62
C VAL A 169 9.06 -14.03 7.23
N TRP A 170 9.29 -14.51 8.45
CA TRP A 170 10.56 -14.32 9.16
C TRP A 170 11.69 -15.14 8.56
N ALA A 171 11.46 -16.41 8.22
CA ALA A 171 12.43 -17.24 7.52
C ALA A 171 12.76 -16.68 6.13
N PHE A 172 11.77 -16.11 5.45
CA PHE A 172 11.98 -15.47 4.16
C PHE A 172 12.83 -14.19 4.26
N LEU A 173 12.56 -13.33 5.25
CA LEU A 173 13.34 -12.12 5.51
C LEU A 173 14.81 -12.41 5.87
N LEU A 174 15.07 -13.51 6.59
CA LEU A 174 16.42 -13.92 7.00
C LEU A 174 17.22 -14.58 5.86
N SER A 175 16.56 -15.08 4.82
CA SER A 175 17.20 -15.80 3.71
C SER A 175 17.49 -14.93 2.48
N HIS A 176 17.03 -13.67 2.46
CA HIS A 176 17.19 -12.78 1.31
C HIS A 176 17.88 -11.46 1.71
N ASP A 177 19.10 -11.25 1.21
CA ASP A 177 19.98 -10.12 1.56
C ASP A 177 19.31 -8.74 1.37
N ILE A 178 18.53 -8.56 0.29
CA ILE A 178 17.85 -7.29 -0.02
C ILE A 178 16.87 -6.89 1.09
N LEU A 179 16.16 -7.87 1.67
CA LEU A 179 15.20 -7.62 2.74
C LEU A 179 15.88 -7.43 4.09
N TYR A 180 16.97 -8.15 4.34
CA TYR A 180 17.77 -7.99 5.56
C TYR A 180 18.32 -6.57 5.72
N HIS A 181 18.72 -5.92 4.61
CA HIS A 181 19.23 -4.55 4.62
C HIS A 181 18.18 -3.47 4.94
N HIS A 182 16.88 -3.79 4.85
CA HIS A 182 15.78 -2.81 4.94
C HIS A 182 14.80 -3.05 6.10
N ARG A 183 15.17 -3.86 7.10
CA ARG A 183 14.37 -4.10 8.32
C ARG A 183 14.20 -2.86 9.21
#